data_AF-A0A0K0EWK8-F1
#
_entry.id   AF-A0A0K0EWK8-F1
#
_cell.length_a   1.000
_cell.length_b   1.000
_cell.length_c   1.000
_cell.angle_alpha   90.00
_cell.angle_beta   90.00
_cell.angle_gamma   90.00
#
_symmetry.space_group_name_H-M   'P 1'
#
loop_
_entity.id
_entity.type
_entity.pdbx_description
1 polymer ?
#
loop_
_entity_poly.entity_id
_entity_poly.type
_entity_poly.pdbx_seq_one_letter_code
_entity_poly.pdbx_strand_id
1 'polypeptide(L)'
;MLLQKVGKTTSRVINYNILRMLPGNVGSGPGSGIGHGGGAGGSIREGGGAFGKLEAAREAEYFHRLNNEQLKKMHDHLVKEIESAKEQAKQHEEAIKRNEEMLKALQDHSEKYHE
;
A
#
# COMPACT_ATOMS: atom_id res chain seq x y z
N MET A 1 -33.12 -1.59 -18.50
CA MET A 1 -32.44 -0.30 -18.75
C MET A 1 -32.69 0.60 -17.55
N LEU A 2 -31.71 0.78 -16.67
CA LEU A 2 -31.52 1.98 -15.84
C LEU A 2 -30.32 1.75 -14.91
N LEU A 3 -29.52 2.81 -14.72
CA LEU A 3 -28.32 2.92 -13.88
C LEU A 3 -26.96 2.65 -14.55
N GLN A 4 -26.70 3.40 -15.62
CA GLN A 4 -25.38 4.02 -15.80
C GLN A 4 -25.39 5.42 -15.17
N LYS A 5 -24.55 5.65 -14.16
CA LYS A 5 -23.86 6.91 -13.76
C LYS A 5 -23.74 7.01 -12.24
N VAL A 6 -22.60 6.57 -11.71
CA VAL A 6 -21.88 7.33 -10.69
C VAL A 6 -20.42 7.35 -11.11
N GLY A 7 -20.10 8.30 -11.99
CA GLY A 7 -18.74 8.60 -12.37
C GLY A 7 -18.14 9.62 -11.40
N LYS A 8 -16.97 9.24 -10.85
CA LYS A 8 -15.91 10.09 -10.30
C LYS A 8 -16.24 10.89 -9.03
N THR A 9 -15.58 10.54 -7.93
CA THR A 9 -14.71 11.46 -7.13
C THR A 9 -14.19 10.74 -5.89
N THR A 10 -13.00 10.16 -5.99
CA THR A 10 -12.00 10.14 -4.91
C THR A 10 -10.74 9.51 -5.49
N SER A 11 -10.08 10.22 -6.41
CA SER A 11 -8.65 10.01 -6.59
C SER A 11 -7.99 10.49 -5.30
N ARG A 12 -7.84 9.59 -4.34
CA ARG A 12 -6.84 9.77 -3.28
C ARG A 12 -5.50 9.88 -4.01
N VAL A 13 -4.97 11.10 -4.02
CA VAL A 13 -3.64 11.39 -4.54
C VAL A 13 -2.68 10.58 -3.69
N ILE A 14 -2.26 9.42 -4.18
CA ILE A 14 -1.09 8.74 -3.65
C ILE A 14 0.06 9.66 -4.04
N ASN A 15 0.61 10.36 -3.05
CA ASN A 15 1.83 11.13 -3.22
C ASN A 15 2.98 10.16 -3.49
N TYR A 16 3.18 9.78 -4.76
CA TYR A 16 4.34 9.00 -5.20
C TYR A 16 5.57 9.89 -5.29
N ASN A 17 5.98 10.50 -4.17
CA ASN A 17 7.24 11.23 -4.12
C ASN A 17 8.42 10.31 -3.75
N ILE A 18 8.47 9.12 -4.35
CA ILE A 18 9.57 8.16 -4.20
C ILE A 18 10.09 7.70 -5.58
N LEU A 19 9.96 8.53 -6.61
CA LEU A 19 10.44 8.20 -7.97
C LEU A 19 11.87 8.69 -8.26
N ARG A 20 12.80 8.62 -7.30
CA ARG A 20 14.21 8.87 -7.62
C ARG A 20 15.16 8.02 -6.82
N MET A 21 15.18 6.72 -7.10
CA MET A 21 16.36 5.88 -6.96
C MET A 21 16.15 4.53 -7.65
N LEU A 22 16.24 4.52 -8.98
CA LEU A 22 16.51 3.29 -9.75
C LEU A 22 17.97 3.36 -10.18
N PRO A 23 18.83 2.38 -9.84
CA PRO A 23 20.19 2.36 -10.34
C PRO A 23 20.16 1.90 -11.80
N GLY A 24 20.24 2.86 -12.71
CA GLY A 24 20.64 2.59 -14.09
C GLY A 24 22.08 2.11 -14.09
N ASN A 25 22.29 0.92 -14.62
CA ASN A 25 23.58 0.28 -14.85
C ASN A 25 24.52 1.17 -15.68
N VAL A 26 25.39 1.96 -15.05
CA VAL A 26 26.61 2.52 -15.65
C VAL A 26 27.70 2.67 -14.58
N GLY A 27 28.67 1.76 -14.61
CA GLY A 27 30.07 2.08 -14.37
C GLY A 27 30.52 2.42 -12.95
N SER A 28 31.49 1.62 -12.49
CA SER A 28 32.37 1.84 -11.33
C SER A 28 31.80 1.47 -9.97
N GLY A 29 32.56 0.62 -9.26
CA GLY A 29 32.16 -0.12 -8.07
C GLY A 29 31.67 0.72 -6.87
N PRO A 30 31.19 0.04 -5.82
CA PRO A 30 30.72 0.69 -4.60
C PRO A 30 31.83 1.57 -4.00
N GLY A 31 31.64 2.89 -4.08
CA GLY A 31 32.60 3.90 -3.61
C GLY A 31 32.94 5.02 -4.59
N SER A 32 32.48 4.99 -5.84
CA SER A 32 32.69 6.10 -6.78
C SER A 32 31.71 7.24 -6.53
N GLY A 33 32.00 8.07 -5.52
CA GLY A 33 31.16 9.18 -5.02
C GLY A 33 31.01 10.39 -5.95
N ILE A 34 31.26 10.27 -7.25
CA ILE A 34 31.18 11.36 -8.22
C ILE A 34 30.25 10.92 -9.36
N GLY A 35 28.95 11.21 -9.24
CA GLY A 35 28.03 11.14 -10.40
C GLY A 35 26.61 10.60 -10.16
N HIS A 36 26.32 9.90 -9.07
CA HIS A 36 25.04 9.20 -8.89
C HIS A 36 24.04 9.90 -7.94
N GLY A 37 23.89 11.23 -8.05
CA GLY A 37 22.76 11.95 -7.46
C GLY A 37 22.68 11.99 -5.92
N GLY A 38 23.70 11.53 -5.20
CA GLY A 38 23.92 11.80 -3.79
C GLY A 38 25.18 12.64 -3.66
N GLY A 39 25.07 13.85 -3.12
CA GLY A 39 26.22 14.73 -2.90
C GLY A 39 27.32 13.98 -2.16
N ALA A 40 28.58 14.24 -2.56
CA ALA A 40 29.78 13.70 -1.93
C ALA A 40 29.58 13.67 -0.40
N GLY A 41 29.51 12.45 0.18
CA GLY A 41 29.05 12.18 1.53
C GLY A 41 29.99 12.66 2.64
N GLY A 42 30.42 13.92 2.57
CA GLY A 42 31.47 14.52 3.38
C GLY A 42 32.85 13.96 3.05
N SER A 43 33.88 14.75 3.36
CA SER A 43 35.30 14.37 3.26
C SER A 43 35.66 13.05 3.96
N ILE A 44 34.78 12.54 4.84
CA ILE A 44 34.96 11.27 5.56
C ILE A 44 34.73 10.05 4.65
N ARG A 45 33.75 10.06 3.74
CA ARG A 45 33.55 8.91 2.83
C ARG A 45 34.54 8.87 1.68
N GLU A 46 34.93 10.04 1.18
CA GLU A 46 35.90 10.13 0.09
C GLU A 46 37.34 9.88 0.58
N GLY A 47 37.68 10.35 1.80
CA GLY A 47 38.99 10.14 2.42
C GLY A 47 39.13 8.89 3.30
N GLY A 48 38.03 8.17 3.59
CA GLY A 48 37.96 7.15 4.64
C GLY A 48 38.51 5.76 4.31
N GLY A 49 39.18 5.56 3.16
CA GLY A 49 39.85 4.30 2.82
C GLY A 49 39.02 3.03 3.08
N ALA A 50 39.56 2.08 3.84
CA ALA A 50 38.87 0.83 4.20
C ALA A 50 37.68 1.03 5.16
N PHE A 51 37.76 2.02 6.06
CA PHE A 51 36.71 2.32 7.02
C PHE A 51 35.49 2.96 6.35
N GLY A 52 35.69 3.87 5.39
CA GLY A 52 34.61 4.46 4.61
C GLY A 52 33.85 3.44 3.76
N LYS A 53 34.53 2.41 3.24
CA LYS A 53 33.89 1.27 2.54
C LYS A 53 33.08 0.39 3.49
N LEU A 54 33.59 0.13 4.70
CA LEU A 54 32.87 -0.64 5.73
C LEU A 54 31.61 0.10 6.20
N GLU A 55 31.69 1.42 6.40
CA GLU A 55 30.56 2.26 6.78
C GLU A 55 29.51 2.32 5.66
N ALA A 56 29.92 2.46 4.41
CA ALA A 56 29.00 2.43 3.26
C ALA A 56 28.26 1.08 3.14
N ALA A 57 28.93 -0.05 3.40
CA ALA A 57 28.31 -1.37 3.40
C ALA A 57 27.27 -1.52 4.54
N ARG A 58 27.62 -1.09 5.76
CA ARG A 58 26.70 -1.14 6.92
C ARG A 58 25.46 -0.29 6.72
N GLU A 59 25.62 0.89 6.15
CA GLU A 59 24.48 1.74 5.85
C GLU A 59 23.60 1.17 4.75
N ALA A 60 24.19 0.59 3.70
CA ALA A 60 23.42 -0.08 2.65
C ALA A 60 22.58 -1.24 3.23
N GLU A 61 23.15 -2.04 4.14
CA GLU A 61 22.41 -3.09 4.86
C GLU A 61 21.29 -2.51 5.73
N TYR A 62 21.55 -1.41 6.45
CA TYR A 62 20.55 -0.74 7.27
C TYR A 62 19.36 -0.24 6.44
N PHE A 63 19.63 0.48 5.34
CA PHE A 63 18.58 0.98 4.45
C PHE A 63 17.83 -0.17 3.76
N HIS A 64 18.52 -1.24 3.39
CA HIS A 64 17.85 -2.40 2.82
C HIS A 64 16.88 -3.05 3.83
N ARG A 65 17.30 -3.21 5.09
CA ARG A 65 16.44 -3.72 6.16
C ARG A 65 15.24 -2.80 6.39
N LEU A 66 15.49 -1.49 6.49
CA LEU A 66 14.43 -0.49 6.68
C LEU A 66 13.39 -0.53 5.56
N ASN A 67 13.84 -0.61 4.31
CA ASN A 67 12.94 -0.73 3.15
C ASN A 67 12.11 -2.02 3.22
N ASN A 68 12.74 -3.14 3.56
CA ASN A 68 12.04 -4.41 3.72
C ASN A 68 10.99 -4.37 4.85
N GLU A 69 11.30 -3.72 5.97
CA GLU A 69 10.35 -3.51 7.07
C GLU A 69 9.16 -2.63 6.67
N GLN A 70 9.41 -1.56 5.89
CA GLN A 70 8.34 -0.72 5.37
C GLN A 70 7.43 -1.49 4.41
N LEU A 71 8.01 -2.28 3.50
CA LEU A 71 7.24 -3.13 2.58
C LEU A 71 6.40 -4.16 3.33
N LYS A 72 6.94 -4.79 4.37
CA LYS A 72 6.18 -5.70 5.25
C LYS A 72 5.02 -5.00 5.93
N LYS A 73 5.24 -3.81 6.51
CA LYS A 73 4.16 -3.03 7.15
C LYS A 73 3.05 -2.67 6.16
N MET A 74 3.40 -2.27 4.94
CA MET A 74 2.42 -1.99 3.88
C MET A 74 1.62 -3.24 3.51
N HIS A 75 2.31 -4.36 3.32
CA HIS A 75 1.67 -5.64 3.04
C HIS A 75 0.66 -6.03 4.14
N ASP A 76 1.10 -6.01 5.40
CA ASP A 76 0.27 -6.42 6.54
C ASP A 76 -0.93 -5.48 6.73
N HIS A 77 -0.76 -4.19 6.44
CA HIS A 77 -1.84 -3.23 6.45
C HIS A 77 -2.91 -3.57 5.41
N LEU A 78 -2.49 -3.86 4.16
CA LEU A 78 -3.41 -4.24 3.09
C LEU A 78 -4.14 -5.57 3.39
N VAL A 79 -3.45 -6.54 3.98
CA VAL A 79 -4.08 -7.81 4.41
C VAL A 79 -5.20 -7.53 5.42
N LYS A 80 -4.94 -6.70 6.43
CA LYS A 80 -5.95 -6.32 7.43
C LYS A 80 -7.12 -5.55 6.82
N GLU A 81 -6.87 -4.67 5.86
CA GLU A 81 -7.94 -3.96 5.15
C GLU A 81 -8.83 -4.93 4.36
N ILE A 82 -8.25 -5.91 3.69
CA ILE A 82 -8.98 -6.96 2.97
C ILE A 82 -9.83 -7.79 3.93
N GLU A 83 -9.28 -8.21 5.06
CA GLU A 83 -10.01 -8.97 6.09
C GLU A 83 -11.19 -8.18 6.65
N SER A 84 -10.96 -6.92 7.02
CA SER A 84 -12.02 -6.01 7.50
C SER A 84 -13.13 -5.82 6.46
N ALA A 85 -12.77 -5.61 5.19
CA ALA A 85 -13.73 -5.45 4.11
C ALA A 85 -14.55 -6.73 3.87
N LYS A 86 -13.94 -7.91 3.98
CA LYS A 86 -14.64 -9.20 3.88
C LYS A 86 -15.64 -9.38 5.03
N GLU A 87 -15.25 -9.04 6.25
CA GLU A 87 -16.15 -9.12 7.40
C GLU A 87 -17.35 -8.17 7.24
N GLN A 88 -17.11 -6.92 6.81
CA GLN A 88 -18.19 -5.97 6.53
C GLN A 88 -19.14 -6.48 5.44
N ALA A 89 -18.61 -7.05 4.36
CA ALA A 89 -19.43 -7.62 3.29
C ALA A 89 -20.34 -8.74 3.80
N LYS A 90 -19.81 -9.62 4.66
CA LYS A 90 -20.59 -10.70 5.29
C LYS A 90 -21.72 -10.15 6.17
N GLN A 91 -21.41 -9.17 7.02
CA GLN A 91 -22.41 -8.53 7.88
C GLN A 91 -23.53 -7.85 7.06
N HIS A 92 -23.16 -7.21 5.94
CA HIS A 92 -24.13 -6.63 5.02
C HIS A 92 -24.99 -7.70 4.32
N GLU A 93 -24.41 -8.83 3.91
CA GLU A 93 -25.15 -9.94 3.33
C GLU A 93 -26.18 -10.52 4.32
N GLU A 94 -25.79 -10.71 5.58
CA GLU A 94 -26.70 -11.16 6.64
C GLU A 94 -27.84 -10.15 6.89
N ALA A 95 -27.54 -8.85 6.87
CA ALA A 95 -28.55 -7.81 7.01
C ALA A 95 -29.55 -7.81 5.82
N ILE A 96 -29.06 -8.02 4.59
CA ILE A 96 -29.92 -8.15 3.41
C ILE A 96 -30.86 -9.34 3.56
N LYS A 97 -30.35 -10.52 3.94
CA LYS A 97 -31.17 -11.73 4.14
C LYS A 97 -32.27 -11.51 5.17
N ARG A 98 -31.94 -10.90 6.32
CA ARG A 98 -32.95 -10.56 7.34
C ARG A 98 -34.03 -9.63 6.79
N ASN A 99 -33.64 -8.62 6.01
CA ASN A 99 -34.59 -7.68 5.41
C ASN A 99 -35.48 -8.35 4.36
N GLU A 100 -34.93 -9.28 3.57
CA GLU A 100 -35.70 -10.07 2.60
C GLU A 100 -36.73 -10.96 3.29
N GLU A 101 -36.36 -11.62 4.40
CA GLU A 101 -37.30 -12.42 5.21
C GLU A 101 -38.41 -11.55 5.80
N MET A 102 -38.08 -10.37 6.33
CA MET A 102 -39.07 -9.43 6.84
C MET A 102 -40.01 -8.92 5.74
N LEU A 103 -39.47 -8.65 4.54
CA LEU A 103 -40.28 -8.23 3.40
C LEU A 103 -41.29 -9.31 3.01
N LYS A 104 -40.84 -10.57 2.98
CA LYS A 104 -41.72 -11.71 2.69
C LYS A 104 -42.81 -11.86 3.74
N ALA A 105 -42.46 -11.78 5.03
CA ALA A 105 -43.45 -11.85 6.11
C ALA A 105 -44.49 -10.72 6.03
N LEU A 106 -44.08 -9.52 5.62
CA LEU A 106 -44.99 -8.39 5.39
C LEU A 106 -45.91 -8.61 4.19
N GLN A 107 -45.39 -9.19 3.09
CA GLN A 107 -46.19 -9.56 1.92
C GLN A 107 -47.24 -10.60 2.28
N ASP A 108 -46.83 -11.71 2.90
CA ASP A 108 -47.73 -12.78 3.36
C ASP A 108 -48.83 -12.24 4.29
N HIS A 109 -48.47 -11.31 5.20
CA HIS A 109 -49.44 -10.63 6.05
C HIS A 109 -50.42 -9.81 5.21
N SER A 110 -49.93 -8.97 4.29
CA SER A 110 -50.80 -8.12 3.45
C SER A 110 -51.80 -8.92 2.60
N GLU A 111 -51.38 -10.05 2.03
CA GLU A 111 -52.23 -10.91 1.20
C GLU A 111 -53.36 -11.53 2.04
N LYS A 112 -53.07 -11.95 3.27
CA LYS A 112 -54.05 -12.54 4.19
C LYS A 112 -55.20 -11.60 4.61
N TYR A 113 -55.01 -10.27 4.54
CA TYR A 113 -56.05 -9.28 4.87
C TYR A 113 -56.71 -8.68 3.62
N HIS A 114 -56.32 -9.12 2.42
CA HIS A 114 -56.95 -8.74 1.17
C HIS A 114 -57.90 -9.83 0.59
N GLU A 115 -57.99 -10.99 1.25
CA GLU A 115 -59.05 -12.01 1.09
C GLU A 115 -60.21 -11.78 2.08
#